data_AF-A0A482T5G1-F1
#
_entry.id   AF-A0A482T5G1-F1
#
_cell.length_a   1.000
_cell.length_b   1.000
_cell.length_c   1.000
_cell.angle_alpha   90.00
_cell.angle_beta   90.00
_cell.angle_gamma   90.00
#
_symmetry.space_group_name_H-M   'P 1'
#
loop_
_entity.id
_entity.type
_entity.pdbx_description
1 polymer ?
#
loop_
_entity_poly.entity_id
_entity_poly.type
_entity_poly.pdbx_seq_one_letter_code
_entity_poly.pdbx_strand_id
1 'polypeptide(L)' 'MKRIQHPVCIRCGDTYLFTNSYKGNYCRDCHDEWSSRETSDESRPRPIRPRTTSSVRRIEDDDESAPSRYDNE' A
#
# COMPACT_ATOMS: atom_id res chain seq x y z
N MET A 1 -37.33 1.46 4.34
CA MET A 1 -36.72 1.32 3.00
C MET A 1 -35.48 2.20 2.95
N LYS A 2 -34.28 1.64 2.83
CA LYS A 2 -33.05 2.45 2.67
C LYS A 2 -33.04 3.01 1.26
N ARG A 3 -32.97 4.34 1.11
CA ARG A 3 -32.80 4.97 -0.21
C ARG A 3 -31.38 4.63 -0.68
N ILE A 4 -31.28 3.98 -1.83
CA ILE A 4 -29.99 3.72 -2.47
C ILE A 4 -29.59 5.05 -3.13
N GLN A 5 -28.61 5.75 -2.56
CA GLN A 5 -28.01 6.90 -3.22
C GLN A 5 -27.01 6.39 -4.25
N HIS A 6 -27.20 6.78 -5.50
CA HIS A 6 -26.22 6.54 -6.55
C HIS A 6 -25.10 7.57 -6.45
N PRO A 7 -23.82 7.16 -6.56
CA PRO A 7 -22.71 8.11 -6.59
C PRO A 7 -22.77 8.99 -7.85
N VAL A 8 -22.16 10.17 -7.74
CA VAL A 8 -22.08 11.18 -8.79
C VAL A 8 -20.64 11.33 -9.24
N CYS A 9 -20.41 11.34 -10.55
CA CYS A 9 -19.08 11.50 -11.11
C CYS A 9 -18.54 12.91 -10.82
N ILE A 10 -17.32 13.00 -10.27
CA ILE A 10 -16.69 14.30 -9.96
C ILE A 10 -16.40 15.13 -11.22
N ARG A 11 -16.20 14.48 -12.38
CA ARG A 11 -15.80 15.15 -13.62
C ARG A 11 -16.98 15.65 -14.45
N CYS A 12 -17.98 14.79 -14.71
CA CYS A 12 -19.13 15.15 -15.56
C CYS A 12 -20.42 15.42 -14.78
N GLY A 13 -20.51 15.05 -13.50
CA GLY A 13 -21.72 15.23 -12.69
C GLY A 13 -22.81 14.19 -12.92
N ASP A 14 -22.58 13.18 -13.78
CA ASP A 14 -23.55 12.12 -14.02
C ASP A 14 -23.62 11.14 -12.86
N THR A 15 -24.83 10.68 -12.54
CA THR A 15 -25.03 9.55 -11.62
C THR A 15 -24.57 8.26 -12.28
N TYR A 16 -23.77 7.48 -11.58
CA TYR A 16 -23.31 6.17 -12.08
C TYR A 16 -23.57 5.07 -11.06
N LEU A 17 -23.55 3.82 -11.55
CA LEU A 17 -23.71 2.66 -10.69
C LEU A 17 -22.36 2.25 -10.13
N PHE A 18 -22.27 2.19 -8.80
CA PHE A 18 -21.15 1.56 -8.13
C PHE A 18 -21.19 0.05 -8.39
N THR A 19 -20.25 -0.48 -9.16
CA THR A 19 -20.08 -1.93 -9.29
C THR A 19 -19.17 -2.40 -8.16
N ASN A 20 -19.39 -3.62 -7.63
CA ASN A 20 -18.59 -4.11 -6.50
C ASN A 20 -17.07 -4.18 -6.82
N SER A 21 -16.72 -4.28 -8.10
CA SER A 21 -15.35 -4.28 -8.59
C SER A 21 -14.73 -2.89 -8.74
N TYR A 22 -15.53 -1.82 -8.82
CA TYR A 22 -15.05 -0.47 -9.06
C TYR A 22 -15.37 0.46 -7.89
N LYS A 23 -14.32 0.80 -7.13
CA LYS A 23 -14.39 1.73 -6.00
C LYS A 23 -13.84 3.13 -6.34
N GLY A 24 -14.10 3.62 -7.55
CA GLY A 24 -13.65 4.96 -7.96
C GLY A 24 -14.76 6.02 -7.88
N ASN A 25 -14.34 7.29 -7.94
CA ASN A 25 -15.19 8.48 -7.89
C ASN A 25 -15.62 9.01 -9.28
N TYR A 26 -15.27 8.29 -10.34
CA TYR A 26 -15.53 8.67 -11.72
C TYR A 26 -16.51 7.69 -12.36
N CYS A 27 -17.31 8.14 -13.33
CA CYS A 27 -18.03 7.21 -14.19
C CYS A 27 -17.04 6.43 -15.07
N ARG A 28 -17.51 5.33 -15.67
CA ARG A 28 -16.65 4.44 -16.47
C ARG A 28 -15.96 5.19 -17.62
N ASP A 29 -16.67 6.07 -18.32
CA ASP A 29 -16.10 6.82 -19.44
C ASP A 29 -14.99 7.79 -18.99
N CYS A 30 -15.25 8.55 -17.93
CA CYS A 30 -14.25 9.46 -17.37
C CYS A 30 -13.05 8.72 -16.78
N HIS A 31 -13.28 7.54 -16.20
CA HIS A 31 -12.22 6.69 -15.67
C HIS A 31 -11.37 6.07 -16.78
N ASP A 32 -11.98 5.57 -17.84
CA ASP A 32 -11.28 4.96 -18.97
C ASP A 32 -10.44 6.01 -19.71
N GLU A 33 -10.94 7.23 -19.86
CA GLU A 33 -10.15 8.34 -20.43
C GLU A 33 -8.94 8.71 -19.56
N TRP A 34 -9.09 8.71 -18.23
CA TRP A 34 -7.99 8.99 -17.32
C TRP A 34 -6.96 7.87 -17.31
N SER A 35 -7.40 6.62 -17.14
CA SER A 35 -6.53 5.45 -17.10
C SER A 35 -5.77 5.24 -18.43
N SER A 36 -6.40 5.53 -19.57
CA SER A 36 -5.73 5.46 -20.87
C SER A 36 -4.54 6.42 -20.98
N ARG A 37 -4.62 7.59 -20.34
CA ARG A 37 -3.51 8.57 -20.31
C ARG A 37 -2.35 8.08 -19.44
N GLU A 38 -2.62 7.36 -18.35
CA GLU A 38 -1.57 6.84 -17.45
C GLU A 38 -0.83 5.64 -18.03
N THR A 39 -1.48 4.82 -18.85
CA THR A 39 -0.83 3.65 -19.48
C THR A 39 0.17 3.99 -20.58
N SER A 40 0.18 5.24 -21.05
CA SER A 40 1.09 5.70 -22.11
C SER A 40 2.46 6.12 -21.57
N ASP A 41 2.61 6.32 -20.25
CA ASP A 41 3.91 6.46 -19.61
C ASP A 41 4.41 5.06 -19.27
N GLU A 42 5.26 4.54 -20.16
CA GLU A 42 6.40 3.69 -19.86
C GLU A 42 6.24 2.80 -18.62
N SER A 43 6.31 1.48 -18.81
CA SER A 43 6.66 0.54 -17.74
C SER A 43 8.07 0.84 -17.22
N ARG A 44 8.25 2.00 -16.58
CA ARG A 44 9.52 2.49 -16.12
C ARG A 44 9.87 1.58 -14.97
N PRO A 45 10.95 0.78 -15.09
CA PRO A 45 11.32 -0.14 -14.02
C PRO A 45 11.44 0.69 -12.74
N ARG A 46 10.63 0.33 -11.74
CA ARG A 46 10.65 0.98 -10.43
C ARG A 46 12.11 1.03 -9.98
N PRO A 47 12.70 2.21 -9.74
CA PRO A 47 14.09 2.28 -9.30
C PRO A 47 14.21 1.48 -8.01
N ILE A 48 14.96 0.39 -8.04
CA ILE A 48 15.32 -0.34 -6.83
C ILE A 48 16.23 0.61 -6.07
N ARG A 49 15.68 1.27 -5.04
CA ARG A 49 16.49 2.06 -4.13
C ARG A 49 17.53 1.09 -3.53
N PRO A 50 18.84 1.33 -3.70
CA PRO A 50 19.82 0.52 -2.99
C PRO A 50 19.53 0.69 -1.50
N ARG A 51 19.29 -0.42 -0.79
CA ARG A 51 19.28 -0.42 0.68
C ARG A 51 20.66 0.02 1.11
N THR A 52 20.80 1.28 1.51
CA THR A 52 21.91 1.71 2.35
C THR A 52 21.76 0.97 3.67
N THR A 53 22.46 -0.16 3.81
CA THR A 53 22.67 -0.81 5.09
C THR A 53 23.44 0.17 5.96
N SER A 54 22.75 0.82 6.89
CA SER A 54 23.40 1.56 7.98
C SER A 54 24.31 0.58 8.72
N SER A 55 25.61 0.88 8.77
CA SER A 55 26.61 0.09 9.47
C SER A 55 26.37 0.22 10.98
N VAL A 56 25.52 -0.64 11.52
CA VAL A 56 25.39 -0.80 12.98
C VAL A 56 26.52 -1.72 13.41
N ARG A 57 27.54 -1.15 14.06
CA ARG A 57 28.60 -1.91 14.74
C ARG A 57 27.93 -2.83 15.75
N ARG A 58 28.12 -4.15 15.58
CA ARG A 58 27.68 -5.16 16.54
C ARG A 58 28.63 -5.06 17.74
N ILE A 59 28.07 -4.77 18.91
CA ILE A 59 28.77 -4.83 20.18
C ILE A 59 29.18 -6.29 20.43
N GLU A 60 30.40 -6.49 20.89
CA GLU A 60 31.00 -7.79 21.18
C GLU A 60 30.19 -8.50 22.27
N ASP A 61 29.90 -9.78 22.03
CA ASP A 61 29.23 -10.69 22.96
C ASP A 61 30.28 -11.12 24.00
N ASP A 62 30.22 -10.54 25.19
CA ASP A 62 31.06 -10.90 26.34
C ASP A 62 30.48 -12.17 26.97
N ASP A 63 31.11 -13.29 26.64
CA ASP A 63 30.85 -14.64 27.13
C ASP A 63 31.36 -14.72 28.59
N GLU A 64 30.50 -14.50 29.60
CA GLU A 64 30.72 -15.05 30.94
C GLU A 64 29.48 -14.97 31.85
N SER A 65 29.19 -16.08 32.52
CA SER A 65 28.34 -16.23 33.72
C SER A 65 26.81 -16.27 33.55
N ALA A 66 26.31 -17.45 33.18
CA ALA A 66 25.03 -17.94 33.66
C ALA A 66 25.14 -18.36 35.15
N PRO A 67 24.44 -17.74 36.11
CA PRO A 67 24.37 -18.29 37.46
C PRO A 67 23.43 -19.52 37.48
N SER A 68 24.00 -20.67 37.80
CA SER A 68 23.31 -21.95 38.01
C SER A 68 22.32 -21.85 39.17
N ARG A 69 21.03 -22.00 38.87
CA ARG A 69 19.96 -21.94 39.86
C ARG A 69 19.62 -23.33 40.39
N TYR A 70 20.54 -23.94 41.12
CA TYR A 70 20.25 -25.11 41.97
C TYR A 70 21.03 -24.99 43.29
N ASP A 71 20.32 -24.52 44.31
CA ASP A 71 20.62 -24.75 45.72
C ASP A 71 19.51 -25.66 46.23
N ASN A 72 19.82 -26.91 46.54
CA ASN A 72 18.93 -27.81 47.27
C ASN A 72 19.78 -28.74 48.16
N GLU A 73 19.81 -28.34 49.44
CA GLU A 73 20.16 -29.08 50.67
C GLU A 73 21.62 -29.52 50.92
#